data_AF-A0AB39Y5C7-F1
#
_entry.id   AF-A0AB39Y5C7-F1
#
_cell.length_a   1.000
_cell.length_b   1.000
_cell.length_c   1.000
_cell.angle_alpha   90.00
_cell.angle_beta   90.00
_cell.angle_gamma   90.00
#
_symmetry.space_group_name_H-M   'P 1'
#
loop_
_entity.id
_entity.type
_entity.pdbx_description
1 polymer ?
#
loop_
_entity_poly.entity_id
_entity_poly.type
_entity_poly.pdbx_seq_one_letter_code
_entity_poly.pdbx_strand_id
1 'polypeptide(L)'
;MSYVRTFLPWIVFAVLPSGQWQWAALAGLLAAVAVTAQQRRAGAGFDALIIEIGSAVFFAALTVIAFADPHSGVHGYSAALSSATLALVAGVSLLVGKPFTLGIAKRTAPREVWGLRPFVRTNAVITGVWTAAFAVTAAALAALAHAGHGHSVSATLVQAAGFVVPMLFTVRYVAAVQARTGAR
;
A
#
# COMPACT_ATOMS: atom_id res chain seq x y z
N MET A 1 2.91 -10.42 -11.87
CA MET A 1 3.84 -9.29 -11.70
C MET A 1 3.11 -8.09 -11.10
N SER A 2 3.38 -7.57 -9.91
CA SER A 2 3.59 -8.13 -8.56
C SER A 2 3.15 -6.98 -7.65
N TYR A 3 2.43 -7.24 -6.55
CA TYR A 3 2.06 -6.21 -5.56
C TYR A 3 3.25 -5.32 -5.15
N VAL A 4 4.46 -5.86 -5.24
CA VAL A 4 5.75 -5.17 -5.10
C VAL A 4 5.84 -3.87 -5.90
N ARG A 5 5.38 -3.82 -7.16
CA ARG A 5 5.47 -2.57 -7.96
C ARG A 5 4.58 -1.47 -7.39
N THR A 6 3.35 -1.82 -7.01
CA THR A 6 2.41 -0.88 -6.41
C THR A 6 2.88 -0.41 -5.03
N PHE A 7 3.54 -1.30 -4.26
CA PHE A 7 4.11 -0.96 -2.96
C PHE A 7 5.55 -0.45 -2.99
N LEU A 8 6.16 -0.31 -4.17
CA LEU A 8 7.57 0.08 -4.31
C LEU A 8 7.94 1.37 -3.57
N PRO A 9 7.14 2.46 -3.62
CA PRO A 9 7.44 3.69 -2.88
C PRO A 9 7.59 3.47 -1.37
N TRP A 10 6.72 2.62 -0.82
CA TRP A 10 6.68 2.27 0.60
C TRP A 10 7.85 1.39 0.99
N ILE A 11 8.24 0.45 0.13
CA ILE A 11 9.42 -0.40 0.33
C ILE A 11 10.69 0.46 0.32
N VAL A 12 10.83 1.38 -0.65
CA VAL A 12 11.96 2.31 -0.72
C VAL A 12 12.07 3.13 0.56
N PHE A 13 10.95 3.67 1.04
CA PHE A 13 10.92 4.43 2.29
C PHE A 13 11.32 3.59 3.51
N ALA A 14 10.83 2.34 3.60
CA ALA A 14 11.08 1.47 4.75
C ALA A 14 12.53 0.92 4.82
N VAL A 15 13.20 0.76 3.68
CA VAL A 15 14.56 0.19 3.62
C VAL A 15 15.63 1.25 3.86
N LEU A 16 15.36 2.52 3.53
CA LEU A 16 16.32 3.58 3.72
C LEU A 16 16.51 3.90 5.22
N PRO A 17 17.74 4.23 5.66
CA PRO A 17 18.01 4.51 7.07
C PRO A 17 17.13 5.64 7.60
N SER A 18 16.50 5.44 8.77
CA SER A 18 15.64 6.44 9.41
C SER A 18 16.36 7.77 9.69
N GLY A 19 17.66 7.75 9.98
CA GLY A 19 18.46 8.96 10.13
C GLY A 19 18.49 9.86 8.89
N GLN A 20 18.11 9.35 7.72
CA GLN A 20 18.04 10.08 6.45
C GLN A 20 16.60 10.15 5.91
N TRP A 21 15.61 10.24 6.79
CA TRP A 21 14.18 10.17 6.42
C TRP A 21 13.73 11.22 5.38
N GLN A 22 14.43 12.35 5.29
CA GLN A 22 14.21 13.39 4.25
C GLN A 22 14.44 12.82 2.85
N TRP A 23 15.59 12.19 2.65
CA TRP A 23 15.98 11.52 1.41
C TRP A 23 15.17 10.26 1.19
N ALA A 24 14.79 9.55 2.25
CA ALA A 24 13.87 8.42 2.14
C ALA A 24 12.49 8.83 1.63
N ALA A 25 11.92 9.93 2.16
CA ALA A 25 10.65 10.48 1.71
C ALA A 25 10.73 10.95 0.25
N LEU A 26 11.80 11.65 -0.12
CA LEU A 26 12.03 12.08 -1.49
C LEU A 26 12.20 10.89 -2.46
N ALA A 27 12.97 9.88 -2.07
CA ALA A 27 13.11 8.66 -2.87
C ALA A 27 11.78 7.92 -3.03
N GLY A 28 10.97 7.85 -1.97
CA GLY A 28 9.60 7.35 -2.01
C GLY A 28 8.72 8.16 -2.97
N LEU A 29 8.81 9.50 -2.95
CA LEU A 29 8.09 10.37 -3.87
C LEU A 29 8.49 10.11 -5.33
N LEU A 30 9.79 10.06 -5.62
CA LEU A 30 10.30 9.78 -6.96
C LEU A 30 9.84 8.41 -7.46
N ALA A 31 9.88 7.39 -6.59
CA ALA A 31 9.35 6.07 -6.91
C ALA A 31 7.84 6.10 -7.17
N ALA A 32 7.06 6.83 -6.37
CA ALA A 32 5.62 6.95 -6.55
C ALA A 32 5.26 7.64 -7.86
N VAL A 33 5.95 8.73 -8.19
CA VAL A 33 5.77 9.45 -9.47
C VAL A 33 6.18 8.56 -10.64
N ALA A 34 7.32 7.87 -10.56
CA ALA A 34 7.80 6.98 -11.60
C ALA A 34 6.83 5.82 -11.86
N VAL A 35 6.34 5.15 -10.80
CA VAL A 35 5.35 4.08 -10.93
C VAL A 35 4.03 4.60 -11.49
N THR A 36 3.55 5.75 -11.03
CA THR A 36 2.32 6.38 -11.53
C THR A 36 2.44 6.71 -13.02
N ALA A 37 3.54 7.36 -13.42
CA ALA A 37 3.79 7.74 -14.81
C ALA A 37 3.96 6.52 -15.72
N GLN A 38 4.67 5.48 -15.26
CA GLN A 38 4.83 4.24 -16.02
C GLN A 38 3.48 3.57 -16.26
N GLN A 39 2.62 3.49 -15.25
CA GLN A 39 1.32 2.85 -15.39
C GLN A 39 0.35 3.65 -16.25
N ARG A 40 0.40 4.97 -16.16
CA ARG A 40 -0.32 5.86 -17.08
C ARG A 40 0.06 5.63 -18.53
N ARG A 41 1.36 5.58 -18.81
CA ARG A 41 1.89 5.31 -20.15
C ARG A 41 1.50 3.91 -20.66
N ALA A 42 1.32 2.96 -19.75
CA ALA A 42 0.82 1.62 -20.07
C ALA A 42 -0.72 1.54 -20.25
N GLY A 43 -1.43 2.68 -20.24
CA GLY A 43 -2.87 2.74 -20.47
C GLY A 43 -3.73 2.40 -19.25
N ALA A 44 -3.16 2.39 -18.03
CA ALA A 44 -3.95 2.19 -16.82
C ALA A 44 -4.94 3.36 -16.61
N GLY A 45 -6.22 3.04 -16.44
CA GLY A 45 -7.23 4.02 -16.06
C GLY A 45 -6.98 4.57 -14.66
N PHE A 46 -7.54 5.76 -14.37
CA PHE A 46 -7.44 6.41 -13.05
C PHE A 46 -7.86 5.50 -11.90
N ASP A 47 -8.87 4.67 -12.14
CA ASP A 47 -9.41 3.70 -11.17
C ASP A 47 -8.39 2.67 -10.69
N ALA A 48 -7.40 2.35 -11.53
CA ALA A 48 -6.32 1.42 -11.21
C ALA A 48 -5.11 2.12 -10.55
N LEU A 49 -5.18 3.44 -10.37
CA LEU A 49 -4.10 4.29 -9.88
C LEU A 49 -4.41 4.95 -8.53
N ILE A 50 -5.52 4.57 -7.88
CA ILE A 50 -5.95 5.18 -6.61
C ILE A 50 -4.83 5.09 -5.56
N ILE A 51 -4.18 3.92 -5.47
CA ILE A 51 -3.10 3.70 -4.50
C ILE A 51 -1.79 4.38 -4.92
N GLU A 52 -1.47 4.42 -6.21
CA GLU A 52 -0.30 5.11 -6.74
C GLU A 52 -0.40 6.63 -6.53
N ILE A 53 -1.56 7.23 -6.81
CA ILE A 53 -1.85 8.65 -6.57
C ILE A 53 -1.82 8.95 -5.07
N GLY A 54 -2.48 8.13 -4.24
CA GLY A 54 -2.44 8.29 -2.79
C GLY A 54 -1.01 8.21 -2.22
N SER A 55 -0.18 7.32 -2.77
CA SER A 55 1.24 7.21 -2.41
C SER A 55 2.00 8.48 -2.80
N ALA A 56 1.80 9.00 -4.00
CA ALA A 56 2.47 10.22 -4.46
C ALA A 56 2.11 11.43 -3.59
N VAL A 57 0.82 11.59 -3.25
CA VAL A 57 0.34 12.66 -2.36
C VAL A 57 0.96 12.54 -0.97
N PHE A 58 0.96 11.34 -0.40
CA PHE A 58 1.57 11.09 0.91
C PHE A 58 3.05 11.44 0.93
N PHE A 59 3.83 10.89 -0.01
CA PHE A 59 5.27 11.12 -0.05
C PHE A 59 5.62 12.57 -0.40
N ALA A 60 4.79 13.27 -1.17
CA ALA A 60 4.96 14.70 -1.40
C ALA A 60 4.82 15.48 -0.09
N ALA A 61 3.75 15.25 0.67
CA ALA A 61 3.54 15.89 1.97
C ALA A 61 4.65 15.54 2.96
N LEU A 62 5.02 14.25 3.07
CA LEU A 62 6.08 13.80 3.96
C LEU A 62 7.44 14.42 3.60
N THR A 63 7.75 14.53 2.30
CA THR A 63 8.99 15.19 1.83
C THR A 63 9.01 16.66 2.24
N VAL A 64 7.92 17.39 2.00
CA VAL A 64 7.84 18.81 2.38
C VAL A 64 8.06 18.97 3.89
N ILE A 65 7.40 18.15 4.72
CA ILE A 65 7.57 18.19 6.18
C ILE A 65 9.01 17.85 6.57
N ALA A 66 9.60 16.79 6.02
CA ALA A 66 10.93 16.33 6.40
C ALA A 66 12.05 17.32 6.04
N PHE A 67 11.89 18.07 4.94
CA PHE A 67 12.82 19.12 4.56
C PHE A 67 12.58 20.44 5.30
N ALA A 68 11.33 20.78 5.61
CA ALA A 68 10.98 22.00 6.35
C ALA A 68 11.34 21.92 7.84
N ASP A 69 11.14 20.76 8.46
CA ASP A 69 11.47 20.49 9.86
C ASP A 69 12.05 19.07 10.01
N PRO A 70 13.39 18.91 9.92
CA PRO A 70 14.06 17.62 10.06
C PRO A 70 13.87 16.95 11.43
N HIS A 71 13.55 17.74 12.46
CA HIS A 71 13.35 17.30 13.84
C HIS A 71 11.86 17.18 14.20
N SER A 72 10.98 17.27 13.20
CA SER A 72 9.54 17.17 13.41
C SER A 72 9.16 15.90 14.15
N GLY A 73 8.21 16.02 15.09
CA GLY A 73 7.58 14.87 15.74
C GLY A 73 6.93 13.88 14.75
N VAL A 74 6.64 14.33 13.52
CA VAL A 74 6.17 13.48 12.41
C VAL A 74 7.13 12.35 12.11
N HIS A 75 8.45 12.56 12.26
CA HIS A 75 9.46 11.53 11.97
C HIS A 75 9.19 10.25 12.77
N GLY A 76 8.99 10.35 14.09
CA GLY A 76 8.74 9.21 14.96
C GLY A 76 7.46 8.44 14.63
N TYR A 77 6.46 9.11 14.03
CA TYR A 77 5.19 8.53 13.61
C TYR A 77 5.14 8.17 12.13
N SER A 78 6.22 8.38 11.36
CA SER A 78 6.21 8.25 9.90
C SER A 78 5.77 6.85 9.41
N ALA A 79 6.17 5.79 10.09
CA ALA A 79 5.74 4.42 9.79
C ALA A 79 4.25 4.18 10.08
N ALA A 80 3.73 4.78 11.16
CA ALA A 80 2.33 4.73 11.53
C ALA A 80 1.46 5.52 10.53
N LEU A 81 1.87 6.74 10.19
CA LEU A 81 1.23 7.59 9.19
C LEU A 81 1.22 6.95 7.80
N SER A 82 2.30 6.26 7.44
CA SER A 82 2.37 5.50 6.19
C SER A 82 1.30 4.41 6.14
N SER A 83 1.21 3.60 7.20
CA SER A 83 0.23 2.53 7.30
C SER A 83 -1.20 3.07 7.38
N ALA A 84 -1.42 4.17 8.10
CA ALA A 84 -2.71 4.84 8.19
C ALA A 84 -3.17 5.36 6.83
N THR A 85 -2.25 5.93 6.05
CA THR A 85 -2.55 6.42 4.71
C THR A 85 -2.88 5.28 3.75
N LEU A 86 -2.15 4.17 3.82
CA LEU A 86 -2.48 2.96 3.07
C LEU A 86 -3.86 2.40 3.44
N ALA A 87 -4.18 2.36 4.74
CA ALA A 87 -5.50 1.96 5.21
C ALA A 87 -6.61 2.89 4.68
N LEU A 88 -6.39 4.21 4.74
CA LEU A 88 -7.33 5.21 4.26
C LEU A 88 -7.55 5.06 2.76
N VAL A 89 -6.49 4.98 1.96
CA VAL A 89 -6.59 4.86 0.50
C VAL A 89 -7.23 3.54 0.09
N ALA A 90 -6.88 2.44 0.74
CA ALA A 90 -7.51 1.14 0.50
C ALA A 90 -9.00 1.15 0.90
N GLY A 91 -9.34 1.75 2.05
CA GLY A 91 -10.72 1.91 2.53
C GLY A 91 -11.56 2.79 1.60
N VAL A 92 -11.03 3.94 1.17
CA VAL A 92 -11.69 4.82 0.18
C VAL A 92 -11.92 4.06 -1.12
N SER A 93 -10.96 3.25 -1.59
CA SER A 93 -11.13 2.44 -2.80
C SER A 93 -12.31 1.46 -2.70
N LEU A 94 -12.58 0.91 -1.51
CA LEU A 94 -13.77 0.08 -1.24
C LEU A 94 -15.06 0.91 -1.29
N LEU A 95 -15.06 2.06 -0.63
CA LEU A 95 -16.24 2.94 -0.52
C LEU A 95 -16.70 3.44 -1.88
N VAL A 96 -15.77 3.75 -2.80
CA VAL A 96 -16.10 4.18 -4.17
C VAL A 96 -16.43 3.00 -5.10
N GLY A 97 -16.47 1.76 -4.60
CA GLY A 97 -16.79 0.57 -5.38
C GLY A 97 -15.70 0.12 -6.34
N LYS A 98 -14.46 0.63 -6.17
CA LYS A 98 -13.30 0.31 -7.02
C LYS A 98 -12.14 -0.18 -6.15
N PRO A 99 -12.22 -1.41 -5.61
CA PRO A 99 -11.20 -1.95 -4.71
C PRO A 99 -9.81 -1.87 -5.36
N PHE A 100 -8.79 -1.35 -4.67
CA PHE A 100 -7.48 -1.12 -5.30
C PHE A 100 -6.86 -2.41 -5.89
N THR A 101 -7.15 -3.57 -5.29
CA THR A 101 -6.66 -4.87 -5.78
C THR A 101 -7.27 -5.25 -7.12
N LEU A 102 -8.44 -4.71 -7.48
CA LEU A 102 -9.07 -4.91 -8.78
C LEU A 102 -8.16 -4.43 -9.92
N GLY A 103 -7.54 -3.26 -9.77
CA GLY A 103 -6.60 -2.72 -10.75
C GLY A 103 -5.37 -3.61 -10.93
N ILE A 104 -4.90 -4.23 -9.85
CA ILE A 104 -3.77 -5.16 -9.85
C ILE A 104 -4.17 -6.48 -10.54
N ALA A 105 -5.31 -7.05 -10.16
CA ALA A 105 -5.81 -8.32 -10.69
C ALA A 105 -6.08 -8.26 -12.19
N LYS A 106 -6.62 -7.13 -12.70
CA LYS A 106 -6.85 -6.90 -14.13
C LYS A 106 -5.58 -7.00 -14.99
N ARG A 107 -4.39 -6.78 -14.41
CA ARG A 107 -3.12 -6.86 -15.17
C ARG A 107 -2.75 -8.29 -15.58
N THR A 108 -3.25 -9.29 -14.86
CA THR A 108 -2.95 -10.71 -15.13
C THR A 108 -4.19 -11.53 -15.46
N ALA A 109 -5.38 -11.06 -15.11
CA ALA A 109 -6.62 -11.77 -15.39
C ALA A 109 -7.11 -11.51 -16.83
N PRO A 110 -7.69 -12.53 -17.51
CA PRO A 110 -8.33 -12.37 -18.82
C PRO A 110 -9.40 -11.27 -18.82
N ARG A 111 -9.57 -10.53 -19.93
CA ARG A 111 -10.47 -9.35 -19.97
C ARG A 111 -11.94 -9.75 -19.82
N GLU A 112 -12.28 -10.97 -20.20
CA GLU A 112 -13.60 -11.58 -20.15
C GLU A 112 -14.14 -11.66 -18.71
N VAL A 113 -13.25 -11.80 -17.72
CA VAL A 113 -13.65 -11.91 -16.31
C VAL A 113 -13.76 -10.56 -15.59
N TRP A 114 -13.28 -9.47 -16.19
CA TRP A 114 -13.16 -8.17 -15.51
C TRP A 114 -14.50 -7.59 -15.04
N GLY A 115 -15.58 -7.87 -15.77
CA GLY A 115 -16.94 -7.40 -15.47
C GLY A 115 -17.75 -8.36 -14.59
N LEU A 116 -17.23 -9.56 -14.31
CA LEU A 116 -17.98 -10.57 -13.56
C LEU A 116 -18.10 -10.17 -12.09
N ARG A 117 -19.32 -10.21 -11.55
CA ARG A 117 -19.59 -9.91 -10.13
C ARG A 117 -18.70 -10.72 -9.17
N PRO A 118 -18.44 -12.03 -9.38
CA PRO A 118 -17.50 -12.78 -8.55
C PRO A 118 -16.06 -12.25 -8.56
N PHE A 119 -15.59 -11.71 -9.70
CA PHE A 119 -14.25 -11.14 -9.82
C PHE A 119 -14.12 -9.84 -9.01
N VAL A 120 -15.11 -8.94 -9.12
CA VAL A 120 -15.13 -7.71 -8.33
C VAL A 120 -15.27 -8.02 -6.84
N ARG A 121 -16.15 -8.96 -6.46
CA ARG A 121 -16.36 -9.36 -5.05
C ARG A 121 -15.09 -9.95 -4.43
N THR A 122 -14.38 -10.81 -5.16
CA THR A 122 -13.08 -11.37 -4.72
C THR A 122 -12.08 -10.26 -4.41
N ASN A 123 -11.95 -9.28 -5.30
CA ASN A 123 -11.05 -8.14 -5.09
C ASN A 123 -11.50 -7.23 -3.94
N ALA A 124 -12.81 -7.04 -3.74
CA ALA A 124 -13.34 -6.31 -2.59
C ALA A 124 -12.99 -6.99 -1.26
N VAL A 125 -13.14 -8.33 -1.16
CA VAL A 125 -12.74 -9.09 0.03
C VAL A 125 -11.26 -8.94 0.32
N ILE A 126 -10.42 -9.13 -0.70
CA ILE A 126 -8.96 -9.00 -0.57
C ILE A 126 -8.60 -7.59 -0.13
N THR A 127 -9.17 -6.56 -0.76
CA THR A 127 -8.93 -5.15 -0.39
C THR A 127 -9.38 -4.87 1.05
N GLY A 128 -10.49 -5.46 1.50
CA GLY A 128 -10.95 -5.36 2.89
C GLY A 128 -9.92 -5.89 3.89
N VAL A 129 -9.31 -7.04 3.60
CA VAL A 129 -8.25 -7.62 4.43
C VAL A 129 -7.01 -6.72 4.45
N TRP A 130 -6.60 -6.17 3.31
CA TRP A 130 -5.50 -5.19 3.25
C TRP A 130 -5.82 -3.94 4.07
N THR A 131 -7.03 -3.41 3.96
CA THR A 131 -7.49 -2.22 4.69
C THR A 131 -7.42 -2.47 6.20
N ALA A 132 -7.95 -3.59 6.67
CA ALA A 132 -7.92 -3.97 8.08
C ALA A 132 -6.49 -4.19 8.59
N ALA A 133 -5.65 -4.89 7.82
CA ALA A 133 -4.25 -5.11 8.17
C ALA A 133 -3.50 -3.79 8.33
N PHE A 134 -3.63 -2.87 7.37
CA PHE A 134 -2.99 -1.55 7.45
C PHE A 134 -3.51 -0.71 8.60
N ALA A 135 -4.81 -0.76 8.92
CA ALA A 135 -5.37 -0.04 10.05
C ALA A 135 -4.82 -0.55 11.39
N VAL A 136 -4.74 -1.87 11.57
CA VAL A 136 -4.16 -2.48 12.77
C VAL A 136 -2.67 -2.17 12.87
N THR A 137 -1.93 -2.28 11.77
CA THR A 137 -0.51 -1.91 11.71
C THR A 137 -0.30 -0.43 12.06
N ALA A 138 -1.15 0.47 11.56
CA ALA A 138 -1.07 1.88 11.89
C ALA A 138 -1.24 2.15 13.39
N ALA A 139 -2.25 1.53 14.02
CA ALA A 139 -2.48 1.65 15.45
C ALA A 139 -1.32 1.09 16.28
N ALA A 140 -0.81 -0.09 15.92
CA ALA A 140 0.32 -0.71 16.60
C ALA A 140 1.61 0.13 16.47
N LEU A 141 1.89 0.65 15.27
CA LEU A 141 3.04 1.52 15.05
C LEU A 141 2.89 2.87 15.76
N ALA A 142 1.69 3.43 15.84
CA ALA A 142 1.44 4.65 16.59
C ALA A 142 1.68 4.45 18.10
N ALA A 143 1.27 3.30 18.65
CA ALA A 143 1.53 2.95 20.04
C ALA A 143 3.04 2.78 20.30
N LEU A 144 3.77 2.11 19.40
CA LEU A 144 5.23 1.97 19.49
C LEU A 144 5.93 3.33 19.38
N ALA A 145 5.50 4.18 18.44
CA ALA A 145 6.03 5.54 18.29
C ALA A 145 5.83 6.37 19.56
N HIS A 146 4.64 6.31 20.16
CA HIS A 146 4.33 7.01 21.40
C HIS A 146 5.20 6.53 22.59
N ALA A 147 5.54 5.24 22.61
CA ALA A 147 6.48 4.67 23.59
C ALA A 147 7.97 4.96 23.28
N GLY A 148 8.29 5.76 22.25
CA GLY A 148 9.66 6.07 21.86
C GLY A 148 10.34 4.99 20.99
N HIS A 149 9.59 4.00 20.51
CA HIS A 149 10.07 2.87 19.71
C HIS A 149 9.65 2.93 18.23
N GLY A 150 9.37 4.12 17.68
CA GLY A 150 8.85 4.28 16.31
C GLY A 150 9.76 3.75 15.19
N HIS A 151 11.07 3.67 15.44
CA HIS A 151 12.08 3.15 14.52
C HIS A 151 12.84 1.93 15.07
N SER A 152 12.25 1.23 16.04
CA SER A 152 12.84 0.02 16.60
C SER A 152 12.71 -1.18 15.65
N VAL A 153 13.43 -2.26 15.95
CA VAL A 153 13.25 -3.56 15.28
C VAL A 153 11.80 -4.05 15.43
N SER A 154 11.14 -3.82 16.57
CA SER A 154 9.74 -4.21 16.76
C SER A 154 8.80 -3.45 15.84
N ALA A 155 9.01 -2.14 15.62
CA ALA A 155 8.25 -1.36 14.65
C ALA A 155 8.46 -1.89 13.23
N THR A 156 9.70 -2.21 12.84
CA THR A 156 10.00 -2.81 11.53
C THR A 156 9.30 -4.16 11.34
N LEU A 157 9.29 -5.03 12.37
CA LEU A 157 8.60 -6.32 12.31
C LEU A 157 7.08 -6.16 12.20
N VAL A 158 6.48 -5.22 12.95
CA VAL A 158 5.05 -4.91 12.87
C VAL A 158 4.69 -4.39 11.47
N GLN A 159 5.50 -3.50 10.92
CA GLN A 159 5.31 -2.99 9.56
C GLN A 159 5.41 -4.12 8.52
N ALA A 160 6.45 -4.96 8.60
CA ALA A 160 6.64 -6.09 7.70
C ALA A 160 5.45 -7.08 7.77
N ALA A 161 4.98 -7.41 8.98
CA ALA A 161 3.80 -8.25 9.18
C ALA A 161 2.54 -7.65 8.53
N GLY A 162 2.39 -6.33 8.59
CA GLY A 162 1.30 -5.57 7.95
C GLY A 162 1.22 -5.74 6.43
N PHE A 163 2.34 -6.08 5.75
CA PHE A 163 2.35 -6.42 4.33
C PHE A 163 2.32 -7.93 4.08
N VAL A 164 3.06 -8.72 4.86
CA VAL A 164 3.20 -10.17 4.65
C VAL A 164 1.88 -10.90 4.89
N VAL A 165 1.18 -10.59 5.99
CA VAL A 165 -0.08 -11.27 6.35
C VAL A 165 -1.16 -11.11 5.27
N PRO A 166 -1.54 -9.90 4.84
CA PRO A 166 -2.57 -9.75 3.80
C PRO A 166 -2.10 -10.28 2.43
N MET A 167 -0.78 -10.26 2.15
CA MET A 167 -0.24 -10.87 0.94
C MET A 167 -0.40 -12.40 0.94
N LEU A 168 -0.08 -13.08 2.05
CA LEU A 168 -0.29 -14.52 2.19
C LEU A 168 -1.77 -14.88 2.09
N PHE A 169 -2.64 -14.08 2.72
CA PHE A 169 -4.08 -14.22 2.57
C PHE A 169 -4.51 -14.12 1.10
N THR A 170 -4.03 -13.09 0.40
CA THR A 170 -4.34 -12.86 -1.02
C THR A 170 -3.99 -14.08 -1.88
N VAL A 171 -2.77 -14.60 -1.74
CA VAL A 171 -2.30 -15.75 -2.52
C VAL A 171 -3.15 -16.99 -2.24
N ARG A 172 -3.40 -17.30 -0.96
CA ARG A 172 -4.22 -18.45 -0.56
C ARG A 172 -5.67 -18.32 -1.01
N TYR A 173 -6.25 -17.14 -0.87
CA TYR A 173 -7.64 -16.88 -1.20
C TYR A 173 -7.87 -16.98 -2.72
N VAL A 174 -6.99 -16.40 -3.53
CA VAL A 174 -7.06 -16.52 -4.99
C VAL A 174 -6.95 -17.98 -5.43
N ALA A 175 -6.00 -18.74 -4.87
CA ALA A 175 -5.86 -20.17 -5.18
C ALA A 175 -7.12 -20.97 -4.82
N ALA A 176 -7.72 -20.69 -3.66
CA ALA A 176 -8.96 -21.34 -3.22
C ALA A 176 -10.15 -20.99 -4.13
N VAL A 177 -10.25 -19.75 -4.60
CA VAL A 177 -11.30 -19.32 -5.55
C VAL A 177 -11.12 -20.03 -6.89
N GLN A 178 -9.89 -20.08 -7.43
CA GLN A 178 -9.59 -20.76 -8.70
C GLN A 178 -9.94 -22.25 -8.65
N ALA A 179 -9.57 -22.94 -7.57
CA ALA A 179 -9.88 -24.35 -7.36
C ALA A 179 -11.39 -24.66 -7.37
N ARG A 180 -12.22 -23.73 -6.89
CA ARG A 180 -13.70 -23.87 -6.88
C ARG A 180 -14.33 -23.63 -8.24
N THR A 181 -13.71 -22.83 -9.09
CA THR A 181 -14.21 -22.50 -10.44
C THR A 181 -13.77 -23.47 -11.53
N GLY A 182 -12.95 -24.48 -11.23
CA GLY A 182 -12.52 -25.50 -12.20
C GLY A 182 -11.61 -25.00 -13.33
N ALA A 183 -11.22 -23.72 -13.31
CA ALA A 183 -10.31 -23.14 -14.29
C ALA A 183 -8.86 -23.54 -13.95
N ARG A 184 -8.35 -24.55 -14.66
CA ARG A 184 -6.91 -24.76 -14.84
C ARG A 184 -6.40 -23.87 -15.96
#